data_AF-A0A2G8KVI9-F1
#
_entry.id   AF-A0A2G8KVI9-F1
#
_cell.length_a   1.000
_cell.length_b   1.000
_cell.length_c   1.000
_cell.angle_alpha   90.00
_cell.angle_beta   90.00
_cell.angle_gamma   90.00
#
_symmetry.space_group_name_H-M   'P 1'
#
loop_
_entity.id
_entity.type
_entity.pdbx_description
1 polymer ?
#
loop_
_entity_poly.entity_id
_entity_poly.type
_entity_poly.pdbx_seq_one_letter_code
_entity_poly.pdbx_strand_id
1 'polypeptide(L)'
;MEKIKLEKEIRLEQQKQEQELELKRLESETHLKELEIQAKYKSESDSSPSSSAHRSQPYFDASRYIKLVPKFTEIEVDKYFRHFEKVAANMKWPKEVWTLLLQSSFVGKAREVYSALPMEKSENYDEVKQAILKAYELVPEAYRQKFRGARKNDNQTHVEFARIKEQMFDRWLHSKDVGENFVKLRQLFLIEEFKRCIHPDIKTHIDERMIDTLHAAATKADDYALTHKLSPNKFYQARSQKPKINTVTE
;
A
#
# COMPACT_ATOMS: atom_id res chain seq x y z
N MET A 1 11.28 106.42 16.24
CA MET A 1 11.94 105.26 16.87
C MET A 1 10.95 104.13 17.16
N GLU A 2 9.77 104.41 17.75
CA GLU A 2 8.72 103.40 18.03
C GLU A 2 8.11 102.74 16.79
N LYS A 3 7.80 103.52 15.74
CA LYS A 3 7.18 102.99 14.51
C LYS A 3 8.03 101.92 13.80
N ILE A 4 9.36 102.09 13.82
CA ILE A 4 10.33 101.15 13.24
C ILE A 4 10.47 99.88 14.08
N LYS A 5 10.30 99.97 15.40
CA LYS A 5 10.27 98.79 16.28
C LYS A 5 9.01 97.97 16.04
N LEU A 6 7.85 98.63 15.95
CA LEU A 6 6.57 97.98 15.71
C LEU A 6 6.50 97.29 14.33
N GLU A 7 7.03 97.92 13.28
CA GLU A 7 7.12 97.31 11.94
C GLU A 7 8.05 96.08 11.90
N LYS A 8 9.17 96.11 12.65
CA LYS A 8 10.06 94.94 12.78
C LYS A 8 9.39 93.79 13.54
N GLU A 9 8.58 94.11 14.55
CA GLU A 9 7.87 93.12 15.36
C GLU A 9 6.74 92.45 14.57
N ILE A 10 5.96 93.22 13.80
CA ILE A 10 4.94 92.68 12.89
C ILE A 10 5.57 91.78 11.82
N ARG A 11 6.72 92.18 11.25
CA ARG A 11 7.42 91.39 10.22
C ARG A 11 7.99 90.08 10.79
N LEU A 12 8.46 90.11 12.03
CA LEU A 12 8.95 88.93 12.73
C LEU A 12 7.80 87.96 13.05
N GLU A 13 6.65 88.47 13.49
CA GLU A 13 5.46 87.66 13.76
C GLU A 13 4.91 87.02 12.48
N GLN A 14 4.90 87.77 11.37
CA GLN A 14 4.52 87.23 10.06
C GLN A 14 5.46 86.12 9.58
N GLN A 15 6.79 86.31 9.71
CA GLN A 15 7.75 85.25 9.38
C GLN A 15 7.57 84.00 10.26
N LYS A 16 7.26 84.20 11.54
CA LYS A 16 7.03 83.10 12.48
C LYS A 16 5.76 82.32 12.13
N GLN A 17 4.68 83.00 11.78
CA GLN A 17 3.44 82.37 11.31
C GLN A 17 3.63 81.63 9.99
N GLU A 18 4.42 82.18 9.07
CA GLU A 18 4.73 81.55 7.79
C GLU A 18 5.55 80.26 7.99
N GLN A 19 6.57 80.30 8.86
CA GLN A 19 7.34 79.11 9.25
C GLN A 19 6.48 78.04 9.94
N GLU A 20 5.54 78.45 10.80
CA GLU A 20 4.63 77.51 11.47
C GLU A 20 3.67 76.82 10.49
N LEU A 21 3.17 77.56 9.50
CA LEU A 21 2.33 77.01 8.43
C LEU A 21 3.10 76.06 7.52
N GLU A 22 4.35 76.39 7.20
CA GLU A 22 5.23 75.53 6.42
C GLU A 22 5.57 74.24 7.17
N LEU A 23 5.85 74.33 8.48
CA LEU A 23 6.08 73.18 9.34
C LEU A 23 4.87 72.25 9.39
N LYS A 24 3.66 72.80 9.60
CA LYS A 24 2.41 72.02 9.61
C LYS A 24 2.13 71.36 8.25
N ARG A 25 2.49 72.01 7.15
CA ARG A 25 2.39 71.40 5.81
C ARG A 25 3.34 70.22 5.66
N LEU A 26 4.58 70.38 6.09
CA LEU A 26 5.59 69.32 6.01
C LEU A 26 5.25 68.13 6.92
N GLU A 27 4.74 68.39 8.12
CA GLU A 27 4.23 67.35 9.03
C GLU A 27 3.04 66.59 8.42
N SER A 28 2.10 67.30 7.79
CA SER A 28 0.97 66.65 7.10
C SER A 28 1.42 65.79 5.91
N GLU A 29 2.39 66.28 5.12
CA GLU A 29 2.94 65.54 3.98
C GLU A 29 3.72 64.29 4.42
N THR A 30 4.53 64.42 5.47
CA THR A 30 5.28 63.29 6.06
C THR A 30 4.34 62.25 6.67
N HIS A 31 3.30 62.70 7.38
CA HIS A 31 2.29 61.81 7.94
C HIS A 31 1.51 61.06 6.85
N LEU A 32 1.18 61.72 5.73
CA LEU A 32 0.52 61.09 4.60
C LEU A 32 1.42 60.02 3.95
N LYS A 33 2.71 60.32 3.75
CA LYS A 33 3.69 59.36 3.22
C LYS A 33 3.87 58.16 4.15
N GLU A 34 3.87 58.38 5.47
CA GLU A 34 3.99 57.31 6.46
C GLU A 34 2.76 56.39 6.45
N LEU A 35 1.55 56.94 6.33
CA LEU A 35 0.31 56.18 6.14
C LEU A 35 0.31 55.40 4.81
N GLU A 36 0.83 55.97 3.73
CA GLU A 36 0.93 55.29 2.43
C GLU A 36 1.93 54.12 2.47
N ILE A 37 3.08 54.31 3.12
CA ILE A 37 4.07 53.23 3.36
C ILE A 37 3.45 52.14 4.23
N GLN A 38 2.72 52.51 5.30
CA GLN A 38 2.05 51.56 6.18
C GLN A 38 0.94 50.79 5.43
N ALA A 39 0.20 51.43 4.52
CA ALA A 39 -0.77 50.78 3.66
C ALA A 39 -0.11 49.82 2.65
N LYS A 40 1.03 50.19 2.08
CA LYS A 40 1.82 49.30 1.20
C LYS A 40 2.37 48.09 1.96
N TYR A 41 2.97 48.30 3.13
CA TYR A 41 3.47 47.22 3.99
C TYR A 41 2.34 46.29 4.43
N LYS A 42 1.17 46.85 4.75
CA LYS A 42 -0.02 46.07 5.10
C LYS A 42 -0.58 45.29 3.92
N SER A 43 -0.56 45.86 2.71
CA SER A 43 -0.95 45.16 1.48
C SER A 43 0.05 44.07 1.04
N GLU A 44 1.34 44.22 1.36
CA GLU A 44 2.35 43.18 1.15
C GLU A 44 2.29 42.10 2.24
N SER A 45 1.93 42.42 3.49
CA SER A 45 1.66 41.41 4.53
C SER A 45 0.30 40.70 4.37
N ASP A 46 -0.70 41.38 3.77
CA ASP A 46 -2.01 40.82 3.39
C ASP A 46 -2.02 40.26 1.95
N SER A 47 -0.85 40.10 1.32
CA SER A 47 -0.67 39.16 0.21
C SER A 47 -0.66 37.69 0.67
N SER A 48 -1.23 37.42 1.85
CA SER A 48 -1.95 36.18 2.12
C SER A 48 -3.34 36.27 1.47
N PRO A 49 -3.64 35.53 0.39
CA PRO A 49 -4.87 35.69 -0.35
C PRO A 49 -6.07 35.21 0.48
N SER A 50 -6.79 36.14 1.09
CA SER A 50 -8.05 35.85 1.79
C SER A 50 -9.17 36.77 1.31
N SER A 51 -9.72 36.43 0.14
CA SER A 51 -11.17 36.49 -0.03
C SER A 51 -11.61 35.51 -1.12
N SER A 52 -12.45 34.56 -0.72
CA SER A 52 -13.18 33.56 -1.54
C SER A 52 -12.45 32.30 -2.01
N ALA A 53 -11.75 31.64 -1.09
CA ALA A 53 -11.80 30.18 -1.01
C ALA A 53 -11.37 29.85 0.42
N HIS A 54 -12.20 29.20 1.23
CA HIS A 54 -11.83 27.84 1.61
C HIS A 54 -11.11 27.16 0.44
N ARG A 55 -9.81 27.45 0.28
CA ARG A 55 -8.87 26.46 -0.24
C ARG A 55 -8.89 25.39 0.84
N SER A 56 -9.96 24.59 0.83
CA SER A 56 -9.80 23.17 1.03
C SER A 56 -8.52 22.83 0.28
N GLN A 57 -7.48 22.47 1.04
CA GLN A 57 -6.49 21.48 0.62
C GLN A 57 -7.03 20.80 -0.63
N PRO A 58 -6.46 21.00 -1.84
CA PRO A 58 -7.12 20.68 -3.10
C PRO A 58 -7.75 19.32 -2.91
N TYR A 59 -9.07 19.29 -2.70
CA TYR A 59 -9.68 18.15 -2.04
C TYR A 59 -9.44 17.02 -3.01
N PHE A 60 -8.52 16.13 -2.65
CA PHE A 60 -8.16 15.06 -3.52
C PHE A 60 -9.38 14.17 -3.54
N ASP A 61 -10.20 14.36 -4.55
CA ASP A 61 -11.44 13.63 -4.73
C ASP A 61 -11.05 12.22 -5.17
N ALA A 62 -10.71 11.39 -4.19
CA ALA A 62 -10.28 10.01 -4.40
C ALA A 62 -11.27 9.27 -5.30
N SER A 63 -12.57 9.59 -5.19
CA SER A 63 -13.66 9.05 -6.00
C SER A 63 -13.43 9.20 -7.51
N ARG A 64 -12.79 10.29 -7.97
CA ARG A 64 -12.46 10.51 -9.39
C ARG A 64 -11.31 9.64 -9.85
N TYR A 65 -10.40 9.31 -8.95
CA TYR A 65 -9.18 8.54 -9.24
C TYR A 65 -9.35 7.04 -9.01
N ILE A 66 -10.42 6.58 -8.33
CA ILE A 66 -10.73 5.15 -8.15
C ILE A 66 -10.70 4.39 -9.49
N LYS A 67 -11.21 4.98 -10.58
CA LYS A 67 -11.20 4.34 -11.92
C LYS A 67 -9.81 4.16 -12.51
N LEU A 68 -8.83 4.94 -12.05
CA LEU A 68 -7.43 4.88 -12.48
C LEU A 68 -6.58 3.98 -11.57
N VAL A 69 -7.15 3.54 -10.44
CA VAL A 69 -6.50 2.53 -9.59
C VAL A 69 -6.46 1.22 -10.38
N PRO A 70 -5.26 0.62 -10.56
CA PRO A 70 -5.16 -0.67 -11.21
C PRO A 70 -6.03 -1.72 -10.50
N LYS A 71 -6.54 -2.69 -11.25
CA LYS A 71 -7.31 -3.79 -10.65
C LYS A 71 -6.39 -4.65 -9.79
N PHE A 72 -6.81 -4.92 -8.56
CA PHE A 72 -6.08 -5.82 -7.69
C PHE A 72 -6.09 -7.24 -8.24
N THR A 73 -4.93 -7.91 -8.24
CA THR A 73 -4.81 -9.31 -8.64
C THR A 73 -4.15 -10.11 -7.53
N GLU A 74 -4.85 -11.11 -7.02
CA GLU A 74 -4.36 -12.02 -5.96
C GLU A 74 -3.22 -12.95 -6.43
N ILE A 75 -2.85 -12.89 -7.71
CA ILE A 75 -1.80 -13.72 -8.32
C ILE A 75 -0.43 -13.03 -8.23
N GLU A 76 -0.39 -11.70 -8.28
CA GLU A 76 0.85 -10.91 -8.34
C GLU A 76 0.80 -9.71 -7.40
N VAL A 77 0.50 -9.94 -6.12
CA VAL A 77 0.30 -8.87 -5.12
C VAL A 77 1.51 -7.93 -5.02
N ASP A 78 2.74 -8.44 -5.07
CA ASP A 78 3.96 -7.62 -5.12
C ASP A 78 4.02 -6.70 -6.35
N LYS A 79 3.72 -7.25 -7.53
CA LYS A 79 3.75 -6.47 -8.78
C LYS A 79 2.62 -5.47 -8.82
N TYR A 80 1.47 -5.82 -8.26
CA TYR A 80 0.35 -4.90 -8.10
C TYR A 80 0.76 -3.66 -7.31
N PHE A 81 1.38 -3.83 -6.12
CA PHE A 81 1.81 -2.69 -5.31
C PHE A 81 2.85 -1.83 -6.05
N ARG A 82 3.84 -2.44 -6.72
CA ARG A 82 4.80 -1.68 -7.54
C ARG A 82 4.14 -0.92 -8.70
N HIS A 83 3.12 -1.51 -9.32
CA HIS A 83 2.38 -0.85 -10.40
C HIS A 83 1.54 0.31 -9.86
N PHE A 84 0.83 0.09 -8.76
CA PHE A 84 0.09 1.12 -8.04
C PHE A 84 0.99 2.30 -7.65
N GLU A 85 2.15 2.05 -7.04
CA GLU A 85 3.12 3.08 -6.65
C GLU A 85 3.58 3.91 -7.84
N LYS A 86 3.86 3.28 -8.98
CA LYS A 86 4.23 3.99 -10.22
C LYS A 86 3.09 4.87 -10.73
N VAL A 87 1.86 4.38 -10.73
CA VAL A 87 0.69 5.16 -11.15
C VAL A 87 0.47 6.33 -10.20
N ALA A 88 0.52 6.09 -8.89
CA ALA A 88 0.33 7.10 -7.87
C ALA A 88 1.42 8.19 -7.92
N ALA A 89 2.67 7.81 -8.13
CA ALA A 89 3.78 8.75 -8.32
C ALA A 89 3.63 9.59 -9.59
N ASN A 90 3.27 8.97 -10.72
CA ASN A 90 3.06 9.67 -11.99
C ASN A 90 1.90 10.67 -11.91
N MET A 91 0.83 10.30 -11.20
CA MET A 91 -0.36 11.13 -11.01
C MET A 91 -0.24 12.09 -9.82
N LYS A 92 0.90 12.06 -9.10
CA LYS A 92 1.19 12.88 -7.91
C LYS A 92 0.11 12.76 -6.82
N TRP A 93 -0.37 11.55 -6.58
CA TRP A 93 -1.36 11.30 -5.52
C TRP A 93 -0.74 11.48 -4.13
N PRO A 94 -1.37 12.25 -3.23
CA PRO A 94 -0.92 12.38 -1.84
C PRO A 94 -0.86 11.00 -1.15
N LYS A 95 0.16 10.73 -0.32
CA LYS A 95 0.32 9.39 0.28
C LYS A 95 -0.81 9.07 1.26
N GLU A 96 -1.41 10.10 1.84
CA GLU A 96 -2.52 10.05 2.80
C GLU A 96 -3.78 9.43 2.21
N VAL A 97 -3.97 9.50 0.89
CA VAL A 97 -5.14 8.94 0.20
C VAL A 97 -4.87 7.58 -0.44
N TRP A 98 -3.63 7.07 -0.38
CA TRP A 98 -3.28 5.80 -1.04
C TRP A 98 -4.04 4.62 -0.44
N THR A 99 -4.17 4.56 0.89
CA THR A 99 -4.94 3.52 1.60
C THR A 99 -6.42 3.56 1.20
N LEU A 100 -7.00 4.77 1.14
CA LEU A 100 -8.37 5.02 0.71
C LEU A 100 -8.62 4.60 -0.76
N LEU A 101 -7.63 4.77 -1.64
CA LEU A 101 -7.71 4.30 -3.03
C LEU A 101 -7.56 2.77 -3.11
N LEU A 102 -6.64 2.21 -2.34
CA LEU A 102 -6.34 0.78 -2.33
C LEU A 102 -7.50 -0.07 -1.80
N GLN A 103 -8.17 0.35 -0.73
CA GLN A 103 -9.32 -0.37 -0.18
C GLN A 103 -10.43 -0.59 -1.23
N SER A 104 -10.57 0.35 -2.19
CA SER A 104 -11.57 0.26 -3.27
C SER A 104 -11.22 -0.83 -4.29
N SER A 105 -9.94 -1.18 -4.38
CA SER A 105 -9.42 -2.20 -5.30
C SER A 105 -9.29 -3.58 -4.65
N PHE A 106 -9.15 -3.66 -3.33
CA PHE A 106 -8.92 -4.92 -2.63
C PHE A 106 -10.12 -5.86 -2.75
N VAL A 107 -9.81 -7.13 -3.00
CA VAL A 107 -10.76 -8.24 -3.08
C VAL A 107 -10.24 -9.43 -2.29
N GLY A 108 -11.13 -10.37 -1.95
CA GLY A 108 -10.76 -11.61 -1.28
C GLY A 108 -9.98 -11.38 0.01
N LYS A 109 -8.83 -12.05 0.13
CA LYS A 109 -8.01 -12.07 1.35
C LYS A 109 -7.44 -10.69 1.71
N ALA A 110 -7.15 -9.83 0.73
CA ALA A 110 -6.64 -8.47 0.95
C ALA A 110 -7.66 -7.61 1.67
N ARG A 111 -8.93 -7.78 1.31
CA ARG A 111 -10.03 -7.06 1.94
C ARG A 111 -10.22 -7.51 3.39
N GLU A 112 -10.18 -8.81 3.65
CA GLU A 112 -10.26 -9.37 5.00
C GLU A 112 -9.14 -8.86 5.90
N VAL A 113 -7.90 -8.86 5.40
CA VAL A 113 -6.72 -8.38 6.13
C VAL A 113 -6.84 -6.89 6.43
N TYR A 114 -7.24 -6.08 5.45
CA TYR A 114 -7.45 -4.66 5.65
C TYR A 114 -8.54 -4.37 6.69
N SER A 115 -9.68 -5.08 6.63
CA SER A 115 -10.77 -4.92 7.61
C SER A 115 -10.41 -5.39 9.02
N ALA A 116 -9.43 -6.29 9.17
CA ALA A 116 -8.95 -6.76 10.46
C ALA A 116 -7.86 -5.86 11.08
N LEU A 117 -7.31 -4.90 10.32
CA LEU A 117 -6.30 -3.98 10.83
C LEU A 117 -6.93 -2.93 11.77
N PRO A 118 -6.25 -2.57 12.87
CA PRO A 118 -6.63 -1.41 13.68
C PRO A 118 -6.64 -0.13 12.85
N MET A 119 -7.52 0.82 13.22
CA MET A 119 -7.74 2.06 12.46
C MET A 119 -6.43 2.85 12.25
N GLU A 120 -5.62 2.97 13.31
CA GLU A 120 -4.29 3.61 13.29
C GLU A 120 -3.35 3.04 12.23
N LYS A 121 -3.38 1.71 12.02
CA LYS A 121 -2.55 1.01 11.04
C LYS A 121 -3.15 1.06 9.63
N SER A 122 -4.47 1.14 9.53
CA SER A 122 -5.20 1.18 8.26
C SER A 122 -5.01 2.50 7.50
N GLU A 123 -4.65 3.57 8.21
CA GLU A 123 -4.35 4.89 7.62
C GLU A 123 -2.94 4.95 7.02
N ASN A 124 -2.02 4.10 7.49
CA ASN A 124 -0.64 4.07 7.02
C ASN A 124 -0.46 3.11 5.84
N TYR A 125 -0.15 3.65 4.66
CA TYR A 125 0.10 2.85 3.45
C TYR A 125 1.18 1.77 3.65
N ASP A 126 2.28 2.11 4.30
CA ASP A 126 3.40 1.17 4.43
C ASP A 126 3.01 -0.02 5.32
N GLU A 127 2.22 0.23 6.38
CA GLU A 127 1.69 -0.83 7.24
C GLU A 127 0.64 -1.68 6.54
N VAL A 128 -0.29 -1.07 5.80
CA VAL A 128 -1.29 -1.80 5.00
C VAL A 128 -0.61 -2.66 3.94
N LYS A 129 0.35 -2.09 3.20
CA LYS A 129 1.15 -2.81 2.21
C LYS A 129 1.86 -3.99 2.87
N GLN A 130 2.57 -3.77 3.98
CA GLN A 130 3.27 -4.84 4.67
C GLN A 130 2.32 -5.91 5.21
N ALA A 131 1.18 -5.54 5.79
CA ALA A 131 0.20 -6.48 6.32
C ALA A 131 -0.42 -7.34 5.20
N ILE A 132 -0.77 -6.71 4.08
CA ILE A 132 -1.32 -7.42 2.92
C ILE A 132 -0.24 -8.26 2.27
N LEU A 133 0.95 -7.73 2.02
CA LEU A 133 2.09 -8.52 1.53
C LEU A 133 2.31 -9.70 2.47
N LYS A 134 2.38 -9.51 3.79
CA LYS A 134 2.54 -10.59 4.77
C LYS A 134 1.41 -11.62 4.75
N ALA A 135 0.18 -11.18 4.57
CA ALA A 135 -0.97 -12.07 4.46
C ALA A 135 -0.96 -12.86 3.14
N TYR A 136 -0.38 -12.31 2.07
CA TYR A 136 -0.18 -12.99 0.79
C TYR A 136 1.21 -13.62 0.64
N GLU A 137 2.15 -13.33 1.56
CA GLU A 137 3.50 -13.92 1.68
C GLU A 137 3.43 -15.39 2.08
N LEU A 138 2.23 -15.94 2.25
CA LEU A 138 2.01 -17.35 2.51
C LEU A 138 0.93 -17.88 1.55
N VAL A 139 1.17 -18.95 0.81
CA VAL A 139 2.00 -20.12 1.18
C VAL A 139 2.74 -20.60 -0.07
N PRO A 140 3.98 -21.10 0.04
CA PRO A 140 4.50 -22.06 -0.93
C PRO A 140 3.46 -23.08 -1.39
N GLU A 141 2.63 -23.52 -0.47
CA GLU A 141 1.50 -24.41 -0.69
C GLU A 141 0.44 -23.84 -1.64
N ALA A 142 0.19 -22.53 -1.66
CA ALA A 142 -0.75 -21.89 -2.58
C ALA A 142 -0.19 -21.87 -4.01
N TYR A 143 1.09 -21.54 -4.19
CA TYR A 143 1.75 -21.65 -5.50
C TYR A 143 1.78 -23.12 -5.97
N ARG A 144 2.07 -24.06 -5.06
CA ARG A 144 1.99 -25.50 -5.33
C ARG A 144 0.60 -25.94 -5.76
N GLN A 145 -0.43 -25.55 -5.03
CA GLN A 145 -1.82 -25.89 -5.33
C GLN A 145 -2.24 -25.32 -6.69
N LYS A 146 -1.89 -24.07 -7.00
CA LYS A 146 -2.13 -23.46 -8.32
C LYS A 146 -1.36 -24.21 -9.41
N PHE A 147 -0.08 -24.53 -9.20
CA PHE A 147 0.73 -25.31 -10.14
C PHE A 147 0.12 -26.68 -10.43
N ARG A 148 -0.27 -27.46 -9.40
CA ARG A 148 -0.88 -28.79 -9.57
C ARG A 148 -2.33 -28.74 -10.09
N GLY A 149 -3.08 -27.73 -9.66
CA GLY A 149 -4.51 -27.54 -9.97
C GLY A 149 -4.77 -26.89 -11.33
N ALA A 150 -3.83 -26.13 -11.88
CA ALA A 150 -4.02 -25.42 -13.15
C ALA A 150 -4.39 -26.38 -14.30
N ARG A 151 -5.41 -25.98 -15.07
CA ARG A 151 -5.90 -26.62 -16.29
C ARG A 151 -5.90 -25.60 -17.43
N LYS A 152 -5.71 -26.07 -18.66
CA LYS A 152 -5.74 -25.22 -19.85
C LYS A 152 -7.19 -24.78 -20.09
N ASN A 153 -7.40 -23.50 -20.36
CA ASN A 153 -8.70 -23.00 -20.79
C ASN A 153 -8.86 -23.18 -22.31
N ASP A 154 -10.11 -23.26 -22.80
CA ASP A 154 -10.39 -23.46 -24.22
C ASP A 154 -9.90 -22.28 -25.09
N ASN A 155 -9.94 -21.08 -24.53
CA ASN A 155 -9.51 -19.85 -25.20
C ASN A 155 -7.99 -19.55 -25.03
N GLN A 156 -7.21 -20.52 -24.53
CA GLN A 156 -5.79 -20.33 -24.24
C GLN A 156 -4.91 -21.21 -25.14
N THR A 157 -3.84 -20.63 -25.67
CA THR A 157 -2.84 -21.40 -26.43
C THR A 157 -2.03 -22.32 -25.51
N HIS A 158 -1.44 -23.37 -26.08
CA HIS A 158 -0.59 -24.30 -25.33
C HIS A 158 0.67 -23.62 -24.78
N VAL A 159 1.25 -22.68 -25.53
CA VAL A 159 2.46 -21.94 -25.13
C VAL A 159 2.15 -21.02 -23.95
N GLU A 160 1.03 -20.30 -23.97
CA GLU A 160 0.60 -19.48 -22.83
C GLU A 160 0.38 -20.32 -21.58
N PHE A 161 -0.26 -21.49 -21.72
CA PHE A 161 -0.48 -22.37 -20.58
C PHE A 161 0.81 -22.92 -19.98
N ALA A 162 1.76 -23.33 -20.83
CA ALA A 162 3.09 -23.78 -20.40
C ALA A 162 3.82 -22.67 -19.62
N ARG A 163 3.79 -21.44 -20.13
CA ARG A 163 4.38 -20.27 -19.47
C ARG A 163 3.75 -20.00 -18.09
N ILE A 164 2.44 -20.12 -17.97
CA ILE A 164 1.77 -19.99 -16.66
C ILE A 164 2.24 -21.09 -15.69
N LYS A 165 2.32 -22.34 -16.16
CA LYS A 165 2.80 -23.47 -15.35
C LYS A 165 4.22 -23.25 -14.84
N GLU A 166 5.13 -22.85 -15.73
CA GLU A 166 6.52 -22.53 -15.40
C GLU A 166 6.60 -21.41 -14.36
N GLN A 167 5.91 -20.30 -14.59
CA GLN A 167 5.87 -19.17 -13.65
C GLN A 167 5.34 -19.55 -12.26
N MET A 168 4.33 -20.41 -12.17
CA MET A 168 3.82 -20.88 -10.87
C MET A 168 4.82 -21.81 -10.18
N PHE A 169 5.52 -22.64 -10.95
CA PHE A 169 6.55 -23.53 -10.42
C PHE A 169 7.75 -22.75 -9.88
N ASP A 170 8.29 -21.81 -10.65
CA ASP A 170 9.45 -21.00 -10.24
C ASP A 170 9.16 -20.19 -8.98
N ARG A 171 7.95 -19.61 -8.89
CA ARG A 171 7.50 -18.91 -7.68
C ARG A 171 7.39 -19.83 -6.49
N TRP A 172 6.90 -21.06 -6.69
CA TRP A 172 6.84 -22.05 -5.63
C TRP A 172 8.25 -22.38 -5.11
N LEU A 173 9.21 -22.62 -6.01
CA LEU A 173 10.60 -22.89 -5.63
C LEU A 173 11.25 -21.70 -4.92
N HIS A 174 11.04 -20.49 -5.43
CA HIS A 174 11.55 -19.26 -4.82
C HIS A 174 10.98 -19.06 -3.40
N SER A 175 9.68 -19.30 -3.21
CA SER A 175 9.03 -19.20 -1.89
C SER A 175 9.53 -20.22 -0.86
N LYS A 176 10.19 -21.31 -1.30
CA LYS A 176 10.81 -22.34 -0.44
C LYS A 176 12.32 -22.18 -0.30
N ASP A 177 12.90 -21.11 -0.84
CA ASP A 177 14.35 -20.90 -0.87
C ASP A 177 15.11 -22.15 -1.41
N VAL A 178 14.56 -22.77 -2.46
CA VAL A 178 15.19 -23.95 -3.08
C VAL A 178 16.40 -23.53 -3.92
N GLY A 179 16.28 -22.41 -4.64
CA GLY A 179 17.30 -21.96 -5.60
C GLY A 179 17.59 -23.03 -6.66
N GLU A 180 18.85 -23.15 -7.08
CA GLU A 180 19.32 -24.19 -8.01
C GLU A 180 19.79 -25.47 -7.27
N ASN A 181 19.31 -25.70 -6.05
CA ASN A 181 19.72 -26.85 -5.25
C ASN A 181 18.84 -28.07 -5.53
N PHE A 182 19.37 -29.02 -6.31
CA PHE A 182 18.68 -30.27 -6.62
C PHE A 182 18.30 -31.09 -5.37
N VAL A 183 19.10 -31.06 -4.30
CA VAL A 183 18.81 -31.80 -3.07
C VAL A 183 17.58 -31.23 -2.37
N LYS A 184 17.51 -29.90 -2.21
CA LYS A 184 16.33 -29.21 -1.66
C LYS A 184 15.09 -29.46 -2.52
N LEU A 185 15.24 -29.40 -3.85
CA LEU A 185 14.15 -29.68 -4.80
C LEU A 185 13.62 -31.11 -4.62
N ARG A 186 14.51 -32.10 -4.58
CA ARG A 186 14.15 -33.50 -4.35
C ARG A 186 13.40 -33.68 -3.02
N GLN A 187 13.88 -33.08 -1.94
CA GLN A 187 13.20 -33.16 -0.63
C GLN A 187 11.80 -32.54 -0.69
N LEU A 188 11.64 -31.39 -1.34
CA LEU A 188 10.35 -30.72 -1.48
C LEU A 188 9.31 -31.63 -2.16
N PHE A 189 9.66 -32.28 -3.26
CA PHE A 189 8.77 -33.23 -3.95
C PHE A 189 8.49 -34.50 -3.15
N LEU A 190 9.50 -35.04 -2.45
CA LEU A 190 9.33 -36.24 -1.62
C LEU A 190 8.39 -35.98 -0.43
N ILE A 191 8.56 -34.84 0.24
CA ILE A 191 7.68 -34.43 1.34
C ILE A 191 6.26 -34.18 0.81
N GLU A 192 6.12 -33.54 -0.36
CA GLU A 192 4.82 -33.36 -1.00
C GLU A 192 4.10 -34.70 -1.20
N GLU A 193 4.79 -35.69 -1.79
CA GLU A 193 4.18 -36.99 -2.06
C GLU A 193 3.90 -37.77 -0.78
N PHE A 194 4.82 -37.75 0.20
CA PHE A 194 4.61 -38.35 1.51
C PHE A 194 3.36 -37.80 2.20
N LYS A 195 3.20 -36.46 2.22
CA LYS A 195 2.03 -35.78 2.79
C LYS A 195 0.71 -36.19 2.13
N ARG A 196 0.73 -36.56 0.84
CA ARG A 196 -0.46 -37.05 0.16
C ARG A 196 -0.85 -38.44 0.63
N CYS A 197 0.08 -39.24 1.16
CA CYS A 197 -0.11 -40.65 1.51
C CYS A 197 -0.48 -40.90 2.98
N ILE A 198 -0.45 -39.87 3.82
CA ILE A 198 -0.71 -39.96 5.26
C ILE A 198 -2.07 -39.37 5.65
N HIS A 199 -2.47 -39.59 6.91
CA HIS A 199 -3.73 -39.07 7.47
C HIS A 199 -3.75 -37.52 7.46
N PRO A 200 -4.90 -36.87 7.18
CA PRO A 200 -5.02 -35.41 7.14
C PRO A 200 -4.53 -34.72 8.42
N ASP A 201 -4.83 -35.27 9.59
CA ASP A 201 -4.40 -34.68 10.87
C ASP A 201 -2.87 -34.68 11.03
N ILE A 202 -2.20 -35.78 10.62
CA ILE A 202 -0.73 -35.84 10.59
C ILE A 202 -0.19 -34.84 9.56
N LYS A 203 -0.82 -34.77 8.38
CA LYS A 203 -0.42 -33.81 7.35
C LYS A 203 -0.47 -32.37 7.87
N THR A 204 -1.57 -31.98 8.50
CA THR A 204 -1.74 -30.65 9.11
C THR A 204 -0.65 -30.40 10.14
N HIS A 205 -0.37 -31.38 11.02
CA HIS A 205 0.70 -31.28 12.01
C HIS A 205 2.09 -31.07 11.40
N ILE A 206 2.39 -31.72 10.26
CA ILE A 206 3.65 -31.55 9.54
C ILE A 206 3.69 -30.18 8.83
N ASP A 207 2.57 -29.72 8.27
CA ASP A 207 2.47 -28.42 7.57
C ASP A 207 2.73 -27.25 8.53
N GLU A 208 2.31 -27.36 9.80
CA GLU A 208 2.55 -26.36 10.83
C GLU A 208 4.03 -26.23 11.24
N ARG A 209 4.88 -27.22 10.95
CA ARG A 209 6.23 -27.34 11.53
C ARG A 209 7.41 -27.05 10.60
N MET A 210 7.19 -26.40 9.45
CA MET A 210 8.25 -25.96 8.52
C MET A 210 9.37 -27.01 8.30
N ILE A 211 8.97 -28.23 7.93
CA ILE A 211 9.89 -29.35 7.76
C ILE A 211 10.44 -29.40 6.33
N ASP A 212 11.78 -29.47 6.22
CA ASP A 212 12.50 -29.42 4.94
C ASP A 212 13.13 -30.75 4.51
N THR A 213 12.98 -31.81 5.30
CA THR A 213 13.46 -33.16 4.92
C THR A 213 12.39 -34.23 5.10
N LEU A 214 12.38 -35.20 4.18
CA LEU A 214 11.47 -36.36 4.23
C LEU A 214 11.64 -37.14 5.53
N HIS A 215 12.89 -37.35 5.97
CA HIS A 215 13.17 -38.10 7.19
C HIS A 215 12.56 -37.41 8.42
N ALA A 216 12.78 -36.11 8.57
CA ALA A 216 12.18 -35.36 9.68
C ALA A 216 10.63 -35.36 9.61
N ALA A 217 10.05 -35.33 8.41
CA ALA A 217 8.60 -35.40 8.23
C ALA A 217 8.06 -36.77 8.67
N ALA A 218 8.77 -37.87 8.36
CA ALA A 218 8.42 -39.21 8.80
C ALA A 218 8.54 -39.36 10.32
N THR A 219 9.64 -38.92 10.93
CA THR A 219 9.80 -38.97 12.39
C THR A 219 8.69 -38.20 13.11
N LYS A 220 8.30 -37.03 12.60
CA LYS A 220 7.19 -36.25 13.17
C LYS A 220 5.83 -36.90 12.96
N ALA A 221 5.64 -37.63 11.88
CA ALA A 221 4.44 -38.43 11.67
C ALA A 221 4.32 -39.54 12.73
N ASP A 222 5.43 -40.23 13.02
CA ASP A 222 5.48 -41.28 14.03
C ASP A 222 5.24 -40.71 15.43
N ASP A 223 5.91 -39.61 15.80
CA ASP A 223 5.68 -38.89 17.08
C ASP A 223 4.19 -38.56 17.26
N TYR A 224 3.54 -38.05 16.20
CA TYR A 224 2.13 -37.70 16.23
C TYR A 224 1.24 -38.93 16.41
N ALA A 225 1.51 -40.01 15.66
CA ALA A 225 0.74 -41.25 15.75
C ALA A 225 0.85 -41.94 17.11
N LEU A 226 1.99 -41.80 17.80
CA LEU A 226 2.19 -42.33 19.14
C LEU A 226 1.46 -41.52 20.22
N THR A 227 1.36 -40.20 20.04
CA THR A 227 0.75 -39.29 21.02
C THR A 227 -0.75 -39.12 20.83
N HIS A 228 -1.24 -39.28 19.60
CA HIS A 228 -2.64 -39.12 19.24
C HIS A 228 -3.15 -40.47 18.74
N LYS A 229 -4.12 -41.08 19.43
CA LYS A 229 -4.80 -42.31 18.99
C LYS A 229 -5.56 -42.05 17.69
N LEU A 230 -4.86 -42.10 16.56
CA LEU A 230 -5.46 -42.00 15.23
C LEU A 230 -6.32 -43.24 14.99
N SER A 231 -7.64 -43.06 14.85
CA SER A 231 -8.54 -44.16 14.56
C SER A 231 -8.22 -44.73 13.17
N PRO A 232 -7.68 -45.96 13.07
CA PRO A 232 -7.21 -46.50 11.81
C PRO A 232 -8.37 -47.20 11.14
N ASN A 233 -9.30 -46.49 10.47
CA ASN A 233 -10.25 -47.25 9.64
C ASN A 233 -10.99 -46.57 8.49
N LYS A 234 -10.92 -45.25 8.28
CA LYS A 234 -11.67 -44.63 7.16
C LYS A 234 -10.79 -44.13 6.01
N PHE A 235 -9.57 -43.69 6.28
CA PHE A 235 -8.72 -43.06 5.26
C PHE A 235 -8.05 -44.06 4.30
N TYR A 236 -7.61 -45.21 4.81
CA TYR A 236 -6.93 -46.23 4.00
C TYR A 236 -7.89 -47.05 3.10
N GLN A 237 -9.16 -47.20 3.50
CA GLN A 237 -10.14 -47.99 2.73
C GLN A 237 -10.61 -47.29 1.45
N ALA A 238 -10.68 -45.96 1.43
CA ALA A 238 -11.16 -45.19 0.27
C ALA A 238 -10.18 -45.19 -0.92
N ARG A 239 -8.89 -45.49 -0.70
CA ARG A 239 -7.85 -45.47 -1.74
C ARG A 239 -7.48 -46.83 -2.33
N SER A 240 -7.87 -47.92 -1.67
CA SER A 240 -7.64 -49.28 -2.20
C SER A 240 -8.66 -49.72 -3.25
N GLN A 241 -9.73 -48.93 -3.47
CA GLN A 241 -10.69 -49.21 -4.55
C GLN A 241 -10.18 -48.65 -5.88
N LYS A 242 -9.37 -49.44 -6.60
CA LYS A 242 -9.10 -49.21 -8.03
C LYS A 242 -10.42 -49.34 -8.82
N PRO A 243 -10.66 -48.55 -9.88
CA PRO A 243 -11.81 -48.75 -10.76
C PRO A 243 -11.72 -50.14 -11.39
N LYS A 244 -12.80 -50.92 -11.30
CA LYS A 244 -12.97 -52.16 -12.07
C LYS A 244 -12.96 -51.77 -13.54
N ILE A 245 -11.86 -52.05 -14.24
CA ILE A 245 -11.83 -52.03 -15.69
C ILE A 245 -12.71 -53.20 -16.12
N ASN A 246 -13.93 -52.91 -16.56
CA ASN A 246 -14.75 -53.89 -17.26
C ASN A 246 -14.04 -54.18 -18.59
N THR A 247 -13.27 -55.26 -18.62
CA THR A 247 -12.89 -55.91 -19.87
C THR A 247 -14.17 -56.42 -20.51
N VAL A 248 -14.64 -55.72 -21.54
CA VAL A 248 -15.59 -56.27 -22.50
C VAL A 248 -14.82 -57.32 -23.29
N THR A 249 -15.08 -58.59 -22.99
CA THR A 249 -14.72 -59.71 -23.86
C THR A 249 -15.91 -60.01 -24.76
N GLU A 250 -15.61 -60.00 -26.06
CA GLU A 250 -16.37 -60.46 -27.24
C GLU A 250 -17.60 -59.67 -27.68
#